data_AF-A0A6L9IYZ2-F1
#
_entry.id   AF-A0A6L9IYZ2-F1
#
_cell.length_a   1.000
_cell.length_b   1.000
_cell.length_c   1.000
_cell.angle_alpha   90.00
_cell.angle_beta   90.00
_cell.angle_gamma   90.00
#
_symmetry.space_group_name_H-M   'P 1'
#
loop_
_entity.id
_entity.type
_entity.pdbx_description
1 polymer ?
#
loop_
_entity_poly.entity_id
_entity_poly.type
_entity_poly.pdbx_seq_one_letter_code
_entity_poly.pdbx_strand_id
1 'polypeptide(L)'
;MAADLKSHVLRRDEKGFMGIPFKRLLLGGVSGGMTLILARFAVGNFAFLIAALTFILALTLTGPRGGLPLWQRLLYRMRGSLMLAAERKPKSLAGRLGTTFDMPTGLVALDAETVFAPPEDEVEADMTEWITFARAEEADHDSGLVFVDTPMAQPLEGNH
;
A
#
# COMPACT_ATOMS: atom_id res chain seq x y z
N MET A 1 -24.13 -16.36 -45.17
CA MET A 1 -24.82 -15.92 -43.94
C MET A 1 -23.89 -16.19 -42.78
N ALA A 2 -23.27 -15.14 -42.21
CA ALA A 2 -22.48 -15.25 -40.99
C ALA A 2 -23.40 -14.86 -39.82
N ALA A 3 -23.55 -15.76 -38.84
CA ALA A 3 -24.31 -15.49 -37.64
C ALA A 3 -23.45 -14.63 -36.70
N ASP A 4 -23.81 -13.35 -36.58
CA ASP A 4 -23.21 -12.44 -35.60
C ASP A 4 -23.85 -12.72 -34.22
N LEU A 5 -23.20 -13.58 -33.44
CA LEU A 5 -23.60 -13.88 -32.07
C LEU A 5 -23.27 -12.68 -31.19
N LYS A 6 -24.27 -11.81 -31.03
CA LYS A 6 -24.25 -10.67 -30.11
C LYS A 6 -24.19 -11.15 -28.67
N SER A 7 -23.01 -11.50 -28.19
CA SER A 7 -22.81 -11.89 -26.80
C SER A 7 -22.75 -10.64 -25.92
N HIS A 8 -23.84 -10.35 -25.21
CA HIS A 8 -23.90 -9.34 -24.15
C HIS A 8 -23.24 -9.83 -22.84
N VAL A 9 -22.08 -10.48 -22.94
CA VAL A 9 -21.34 -10.98 -21.78
C VAL A 9 -20.06 -10.16 -21.64
N LEU A 10 -20.16 -9.01 -20.98
CA LEU A 10 -19.02 -8.13 -20.67
C LEU A 10 -18.10 -8.72 -19.59
N ARG A 11 -18.59 -9.70 -18.83
CA ARG A 11 -17.86 -10.30 -17.71
C ARG A 11 -17.95 -11.81 -17.81
N ARG A 12 -16.85 -12.43 -18.20
CA ARG A 12 -16.69 -13.88 -18.12
C ARG A 12 -16.38 -14.21 -16.67
N ASP A 13 -17.34 -14.78 -15.95
CA ASP A 13 -17.06 -15.31 -14.62
C ASP A 13 -15.99 -16.41 -14.76
N GLU A 14 -14.81 -16.11 -14.23
CA GLU A 14 -13.73 -17.08 -14.16
C GLU A 14 -14.10 -18.10 -13.10
N LYS A 15 -14.17 -19.38 -13.50
CA LYS A 15 -14.32 -20.48 -12.54
C LYS A 15 -13.19 -20.35 -11.52
N GLY A 16 -13.55 -20.33 -10.25
CA GLY A 16 -12.64 -20.11 -9.14
C GLY A 16 -13.03 -20.98 -7.95
N PHE A 17 -12.20 -20.98 -6.93
CA PHE A 17 -12.48 -21.66 -5.67
C PHE A 17 -12.57 -20.63 -4.56
N MET A 18 -13.62 -20.71 -3.73
CA MET A 18 -13.85 -19.79 -2.60
C MET A 18 -13.81 -18.29 -2.98
N GLY A 19 -14.35 -17.93 -4.14
CA GLY A 19 -14.37 -16.53 -4.63
C GLY A 19 -13.04 -16.02 -5.18
N ILE A 20 -12.00 -16.87 -5.27
CA ILE A 20 -10.70 -16.54 -5.87
C ILE A 20 -10.66 -17.06 -7.33
N PRO A 21 -10.39 -16.19 -8.32
CA PRO A 21 -10.24 -16.59 -9.72
C PRO A 21 -9.14 -17.65 -9.90
N PHE A 22 -9.36 -18.65 -10.76
CA PHE A 22 -8.41 -19.76 -10.96
C PHE A 22 -7.01 -19.30 -11.38
N LYS A 23 -6.89 -18.24 -12.19
CA LYS A 23 -5.58 -17.68 -12.57
C LYS A 23 -4.75 -17.24 -11.37
N ARG A 24 -5.40 -16.72 -10.33
CA ARG A 24 -4.73 -16.29 -9.09
C ARG A 24 -4.34 -17.47 -8.23
N LEU A 25 -5.17 -18.51 -8.16
CA LEU A 25 -4.80 -19.77 -7.52
C LEU A 25 -3.63 -20.43 -8.22
N LEU A 26 -3.59 -20.38 -9.56
CA LEU A 26 -2.48 -20.88 -10.37
C LEU A 26 -1.21 -20.06 -10.10
N LEU A 27 -1.30 -18.73 -10.11
CA LEU A 27 -0.17 -17.84 -9.78
C LEU A 27 0.35 -18.09 -8.36
N GLY A 28 -0.54 -18.17 -7.38
CA GLY A 28 -0.21 -18.52 -6.00
C GLY A 28 0.46 -19.90 -5.93
N GLY A 29 -0.12 -20.91 -6.58
CA GLY A 29 0.39 -22.27 -6.60
C GLY A 29 1.78 -22.38 -7.23
N VAL A 30 1.99 -21.71 -8.37
CA VAL A 30 3.30 -21.65 -9.05
C VAL A 30 4.32 -20.92 -8.19
N SER A 31 3.97 -19.77 -7.62
CA SER A 31 4.89 -19.00 -6.76
C SER A 31 5.25 -19.74 -5.47
N GLY A 32 4.28 -20.35 -4.79
CA GLY A 32 4.50 -21.21 -3.63
C GLY A 32 5.33 -22.46 -3.98
N GLY A 33 5.00 -23.14 -5.07
CA GLY A 33 5.75 -24.31 -5.56
C GLY A 33 7.19 -24.00 -5.94
N MET A 34 7.42 -22.88 -6.65
CA MET A 34 8.77 -22.41 -6.98
C MET A 34 9.56 -22.07 -5.71
N THR A 35 8.92 -21.39 -4.75
CA THR A 35 9.55 -21.08 -3.47
C THR A 35 9.91 -22.35 -2.70
N LEU A 36 9.03 -23.36 -2.71
CA LEU A 36 9.30 -24.65 -2.08
C LEU A 36 10.57 -25.27 -2.67
N ILE A 37 10.68 -25.35 -4.00
CA ILE A 37 11.83 -25.96 -4.69
C ILE A 37 13.13 -25.26 -4.28
N LEU A 38 13.14 -23.92 -4.29
CA LEU A 38 14.33 -23.13 -3.95
C LEU A 38 14.66 -23.20 -2.45
N ALA A 39 13.66 -23.03 -1.59
CA ALA A 39 13.86 -22.99 -0.13
C ALA A 39 14.15 -24.38 0.46
N ARG A 40 13.72 -25.47 -0.20
CA ARG A 40 14.00 -26.85 0.24
C ARG A 40 15.50 -27.09 0.36
N PHE A 41 16.28 -26.55 -0.57
CA PHE A 41 17.73 -26.69 -0.58
C PHE A 41 18.40 -25.96 0.60
N ALA A 42 17.88 -24.78 0.97
CA ALA A 42 18.48 -23.94 2.00
C ALA A 42 18.00 -24.26 3.43
N VAL A 43 16.72 -24.61 3.60
CA VAL A 43 16.06 -24.64 4.94
C VAL A 43 15.33 -25.97 5.22
N GLY A 44 15.42 -26.95 4.32
CA GLY A 44 14.89 -28.30 4.54
C GLY A 44 13.37 -28.33 4.75
N ASN A 45 12.91 -28.80 5.92
CA ASN A 45 11.48 -28.92 6.23
C ASN A 45 10.76 -27.59 6.47
N PHE A 46 11.46 -26.53 6.86
CA PHE A 46 10.84 -25.21 6.99
C PHE A 46 10.39 -24.61 5.65
N ALA A 47 10.90 -25.15 4.53
CA ALA A 47 10.51 -24.73 3.19
C ALA A 47 9.00 -24.85 2.92
N PHE A 48 8.31 -25.81 3.57
CA PHE A 48 6.85 -25.93 3.45
C PHE A 48 6.12 -24.73 4.04
N LEU A 49 6.56 -24.24 5.21
CA LEU A 49 5.98 -23.05 5.83
C LEU A 49 6.25 -21.81 4.99
N ILE A 50 7.48 -21.67 4.47
CA ILE A 50 7.84 -20.54 3.59
C ILE A 50 7.00 -20.59 2.31
N ALA A 51 6.85 -21.75 1.69
CA ALA A 51 6.05 -21.92 0.48
C ALA A 51 4.56 -21.60 0.71
N ALA A 52 3.99 -22.04 1.83
CA ALA A 52 2.62 -21.71 2.22
C ALA A 52 2.45 -20.20 2.46
N LEU A 53 3.41 -19.57 3.14
CA LEU A 53 3.42 -18.12 3.35
C LEU A 53 3.49 -17.37 2.02
N THR A 54 4.36 -17.78 1.09
CA THR A 54 4.47 -17.14 -0.23
C THR A 54 3.19 -17.32 -1.04
N PHE A 55 2.54 -18.48 -0.98
CA PHE A 55 1.24 -18.70 -1.62
C PHE A 55 0.18 -17.70 -1.11
N ILE A 56 0.06 -17.57 0.22
CA ILE A 56 -0.88 -16.62 0.84
C ILE A 56 -0.53 -15.19 0.44
N LEU A 57 0.75 -14.82 0.52
CA LEU A 57 1.24 -13.50 0.18
C LEU A 57 0.96 -13.14 -1.29
N ALA A 58 1.19 -14.07 -2.21
CA ALA A 58 0.88 -13.88 -3.62
C ALA A 58 -0.62 -13.65 -3.85
N LEU A 59 -1.49 -14.35 -3.12
CA LEU A 59 -2.93 -14.14 -3.22
C LEU A 59 -3.37 -12.79 -2.64
N THR A 60 -2.86 -12.39 -1.47
CA THR A 60 -3.24 -11.11 -0.84
C THR A 60 -2.77 -9.93 -1.68
N LEU A 61 -1.53 -9.98 -2.14
CA LEU A 61 -0.91 -8.91 -2.92
C LEU A 61 -1.45 -8.80 -4.36
N THR A 62 -2.11 -9.84 -4.89
CA THR A 62 -2.76 -9.82 -6.22
C THR A 62 -4.28 -9.73 -6.13
N GLY A 63 -4.81 -9.26 -5.00
CA GLY A 63 -6.24 -9.03 -4.79
C GLY A 63 -6.86 -8.10 -5.86
N PRO A 64 -8.04 -8.42 -6.43
CA PRO A 64 -8.69 -7.60 -7.44
C PRO A 64 -9.15 -6.23 -6.91
N ARG A 65 -9.39 -6.12 -5.60
CA ARG A 65 -9.76 -4.87 -4.91
C ARG A 65 -8.65 -4.47 -3.95
N GLY A 66 -7.58 -3.89 -4.48
CA GLY A 66 -6.54 -3.28 -3.64
C GLY A 66 -5.17 -3.96 -3.64
N GLY A 67 -4.94 -5.03 -4.41
CA GLY A 67 -3.60 -5.64 -4.49
C GLY A 67 -2.53 -4.67 -5.01
N LEU A 68 -2.84 -3.97 -6.11
CA LEU A 68 -1.96 -2.95 -6.68
C LEU A 68 -1.76 -1.75 -5.74
N PRO A 69 -2.81 -1.11 -5.18
CA PRO A 69 -2.66 -0.07 -4.16
C PRO A 69 -1.87 -0.51 -2.92
N LEU A 70 -2.10 -1.73 -2.43
CA LEU A 70 -1.37 -2.30 -1.29
C LEU A 70 0.12 -2.45 -1.61
N TRP A 71 0.45 -2.97 -2.79
CA TRP A 71 1.82 -3.06 -3.28
C TRP A 71 2.49 -1.70 -3.38
N GLN A 72 1.81 -0.73 -3.98
CA GLN A 72 2.31 0.64 -4.09
C GLN A 72 2.59 1.21 -2.71
N ARG A 73 1.65 1.09 -1.77
CA ARG A 73 1.83 1.55 -0.39
C ARG A 73 3.01 0.87 0.31
N LEU A 74 3.17 -0.45 0.13
CA LEU A 74 4.30 -1.19 0.69
C LEU A 74 5.63 -0.71 0.11
N LEU A 75 5.70 -0.51 -1.20
CA LEU A 75 6.90 -0.03 -1.88
C LEU A 75 7.26 1.40 -1.46
N TYR A 76 6.29 2.32 -1.42
CA TYR A 76 6.53 3.69 -0.97
C TYR A 76 6.97 3.74 0.49
N ARG A 77 6.36 2.92 1.36
CA ARG A 77 6.74 2.84 2.77
C ARG A 77 8.14 2.25 2.95
N MET A 78 8.46 1.18 2.23
CA MET A 78 9.82 0.60 2.17
C MET A 78 10.83 1.65 1.73
N ARG A 79 10.55 2.35 0.63
CA ARG A 79 11.42 3.41 0.09
C ARG A 79 11.66 4.51 1.10
N GLY A 80 10.60 5.09 1.68
CA GLY A 80 10.72 6.12 2.71
C GLY A 80 11.49 5.63 3.94
N SER A 81 11.28 4.38 4.37
CA SER A 81 12.01 3.80 5.50
C SER A 81 13.51 3.61 5.21
N LEU A 82 13.87 3.24 3.98
CA LEU A 82 15.26 3.11 3.54
C LEU A 82 15.94 4.48 3.45
N MET A 83 15.25 5.49 2.94
CA MET A 83 15.76 6.87 2.89
C MET A 83 16.04 7.39 4.30
N LEU A 84 15.10 7.18 5.24
CA LEU A 84 15.27 7.55 6.65
C LEU A 84 16.40 6.77 7.34
N ALA A 85 16.53 5.48 7.03
CA ALA A 85 17.59 4.64 7.57
C ALA A 85 18.99 5.03 7.04
N ALA A 86 19.08 5.42 5.77
CA ALA A 86 20.31 5.91 5.16
C ALA A 86 20.79 7.19 5.85
N GLU A 87 19.88 8.12 6.13
CA GLU A 87 20.20 9.38 6.80
C GLU A 87 20.53 9.19 8.29
N ARG A 88 19.67 8.50 9.04
CA ARG A 88 19.81 8.39 10.52
C ARG A 88 20.83 7.35 10.95
N LYS A 89 20.97 6.24 10.21
CA LYS A 89 21.81 5.08 10.58
C LYS A 89 22.53 4.52 9.34
N PRO A 90 23.44 5.29 8.70
CA PRO A 90 24.08 4.91 7.44
C PRO A 90 24.87 3.60 7.53
N LYS A 91 25.41 3.28 8.72
CA LYS A 91 26.18 2.04 8.93
C LYS A 91 25.31 0.77 9.06
N SER A 92 24.00 0.91 9.25
CA SER A 92 23.07 -0.23 9.36
C SER A 92 22.86 -0.92 8.01
N LEU A 93 22.45 -2.19 8.01
CA LEU A 93 22.14 -2.92 6.76
C LEU A 93 21.09 -2.18 5.92
N ALA A 94 20.04 -1.64 6.55
CA ALA A 94 19.02 -0.84 5.86
C ALA A 94 19.58 0.48 5.30
N GLY A 95 20.46 1.16 6.05
CA GLY A 95 21.12 2.38 5.59
C GLY A 95 22.05 2.14 4.40
N ARG A 96 22.82 1.04 4.43
CA ARG A 96 23.67 0.61 3.31
C ARG A 96 22.83 0.27 2.07
N LEU A 97 21.71 -0.44 2.23
CA LEU A 97 20.79 -0.68 1.12
C LEU A 97 20.26 0.63 0.55
N GLY A 98 19.88 1.59 1.40
CA GLY A 98 19.46 2.92 0.96
C GLY A 98 20.53 3.64 0.13
N THR A 99 21.80 3.58 0.54
CA THR A 99 22.91 4.16 -0.24
C THR A 99 23.19 3.40 -1.54
N THR A 100 23.08 2.06 -1.55
CA THR A 100 23.29 1.24 -2.76
C THR A 100 22.25 1.51 -3.82
N PHE A 101 21.01 1.81 -3.42
CA PHE A 101 19.93 2.17 -4.33
C PHE A 101 19.91 3.67 -4.69
N ASP A 102 20.98 4.40 -4.37
CA ASP A 102 21.13 5.84 -4.63
C ASP A 102 19.90 6.67 -4.23
N MET A 103 19.39 6.38 -3.03
CA MET A 103 18.15 6.96 -2.55
C MET A 103 18.34 8.46 -2.25
N PRO A 104 17.46 9.35 -2.73
CA PRO A 104 17.59 10.79 -2.50
C PRO A 104 17.25 11.16 -1.05
N THR A 105 18.24 11.14 -0.16
CA THR A 105 18.03 11.34 1.29
C THR A 105 17.65 12.78 1.66
N GLY A 106 17.96 13.76 0.80
CA GLY A 106 17.61 15.17 0.99
C GLY A 106 16.09 15.45 1.06
N LEU A 107 15.24 14.53 0.60
CA LEU A 107 13.78 14.65 0.70
C LEU A 107 13.21 14.25 2.07
N VAL A 108 14.04 13.68 2.96
CA VAL A 108 13.59 13.17 4.27
C VAL A 108 13.70 14.22 5.38
N ALA A 109 14.46 15.28 5.15
CA ALA A 109 14.53 16.41 6.05
C ALA A 109 13.46 17.43 5.66
N LEU A 110 12.32 17.36 6.35
CA LEU A 110 11.39 18.48 6.38
C LEU A 110 12.00 19.54 7.30
N ASP A 111 12.37 20.68 6.72
CA ASP A 111 12.75 21.84 7.50
C ASP A 111 11.51 22.41 8.20
N ALA A 112 11.48 22.31 9.52
CA ALA A 112 10.35 22.76 10.33
C ALA A 112 10.15 24.28 10.22
N GLU A 113 11.23 25.04 10.04
CA GLU A 113 11.12 26.50 9.87
C GLU A 113 10.42 26.83 8.55
N THR A 114 10.73 26.09 7.48
CA THR A 114 10.06 26.24 6.18
C THR A 114 8.61 25.72 6.19
N VAL A 115 8.35 24.58 6.85
CA VAL A 115 6.99 23.96 6.86
C VAL A 115 6.00 24.73 7.72
N PHE A 116 6.45 25.30 8.83
CA PHE A 116 5.62 26.07 9.75
C PHE A 116 5.81 27.59 9.60
N ALA A 117 6.54 28.04 8.57
CA ALA A 117 6.59 29.45 8.23
C ALA A 117 5.17 29.96 7.97
N PRO A 118 4.72 31.05 8.61
CA PRO A 118 3.47 31.68 8.24
C PRO A 118 3.55 32.08 6.76
N PRO A 119 2.53 31.77 5.94
CA PRO A 119 2.54 32.19 4.54
C PRO A 119 2.65 33.71 4.50
N GLU A 120 3.71 34.22 3.86
CA GLU A 120 3.96 35.67 3.75
C GLU A 120 3.01 36.35 2.76
N ASP A 121 2.36 35.57 1.88
CA ASP A 121 1.39 36.02 0.89
C ASP A 121 -0.03 35.50 1.20
N GLU A 122 -1.06 36.19 0.69
CA GLU A 122 -2.42 35.63 0.56
C GLU A 122 -2.36 34.43 -0.40
N VAL A 123 -2.09 33.25 0.15
CA VAL A 123 -2.16 32.00 -0.60
C VAL A 123 -3.62 31.75 -0.92
N GLU A 124 -4.01 31.98 -2.18
CA GLU A 124 -5.26 31.48 -2.74
C GLU A 124 -5.16 29.94 -2.74
N ALA A 125 -5.59 29.34 -1.62
CA ALA A 125 -5.64 27.90 -1.50
C ALA A 125 -6.65 27.39 -2.52
N ASP A 126 -6.17 26.70 -3.55
CA ASP A 126 -7.03 26.04 -4.53
C ASP A 126 -7.80 24.90 -3.83
N MET A 127 -8.99 25.24 -3.33
CA MET A 127 -9.88 24.29 -2.66
C MET A 127 -10.54 23.33 -3.66
N THR A 128 -10.28 23.44 -4.97
CA THR A 128 -10.84 22.54 -5.99
C THR A 128 -10.31 21.12 -5.83
N GLU A 129 -9.09 20.96 -5.32
CA GLU A 129 -8.52 19.64 -5.02
C GLU A 129 -9.09 19.02 -3.73
N TRP A 130 -9.72 19.83 -2.88
CA TRP A 130 -10.31 19.39 -1.62
C TRP A 130 -11.74 18.94 -1.88
N ILE A 131 -12.02 17.67 -1.58
CA ILE A 131 -13.38 17.16 -1.61
C ILE A 131 -14.13 17.84 -0.47
N THR A 132 -14.97 18.81 -0.83
CA THR A 132 -15.86 19.49 0.11
C THR A 132 -17.17 18.70 0.19
N PHE A 133 -17.58 18.37 1.40
CA PHE A 133 -18.84 17.71 1.65
C PHE A 133 -19.83 18.75 2.16
N ALA A 134 -21.02 18.80 1.55
CA ALA A 134 -22.09 19.66 2.07
C ALA A 134 -22.73 19.03 3.31
N ARG A 135 -22.69 17.70 3.42
CA ARG A 135 -23.21 16.93 4.56
C ARG A 135 -22.26 15.80 4.93
N ALA A 136 -22.14 15.55 6.22
CA ALA A 136 -21.36 14.45 6.77
C ALA A 136 -21.67 13.08 6.11
N GLU A 137 -22.94 12.81 5.81
CA GLU A 137 -23.42 11.56 5.18
C GLU A 137 -22.86 11.31 3.77
N GLU A 138 -22.31 12.33 3.12
CA GLU A 138 -21.71 12.22 1.78
C GLU A 138 -20.28 11.65 1.80
N ALA A 139 -19.67 11.56 2.97
CA ALA A 139 -18.33 11.00 3.13
C ALA A 139 -18.37 9.46 3.21
N ASP A 140 -17.65 8.78 2.30
CA ASP A 140 -17.52 7.32 2.30
C ASP A 140 -16.34 6.87 3.18
N HIS A 141 -16.29 5.57 3.49
CA HIS A 141 -15.34 4.92 4.42
C HIS A 141 -13.86 5.22 4.13
N ASP A 142 -13.50 5.57 2.89
CA ASP A 142 -12.13 5.85 2.47
C ASP A 142 -11.89 7.33 2.07
N SER A 143 -12.87 8.21 2.29
CA SER A 143 -12.79 9.65 1.96
C SER A 143 -12.01 10.48 2.99
N GLY A 144 -11.42 9.85 4.01
CA GLY A 144 -10.60 10.52 5.02
C GLY A 144 -11.37 11.13 6.20
N LEU A 145 -12.71 11.03 6.20
CA LEU A 145 -13.55 11.38 7.34
C LEU A 145 -13.99 10.09 8.05
N VAL A 146 -13.62 9.97 9.33
CA VAL A 146 -14.06 8.88 10.21
C VAL A 146 -14.98 9.47 11.26
N PHE A 147 -16.24 9.04 11.28
CA PHE A 147 -17.15 9.37 12.37
C PHE A 147 -16.66 8.71 13.64
N VAL A 148 -16.39 9.52 14.66
CA VAL A 148 -16.03 9.06 15.99
C VAL A 148 -17.23 9.27 16.88
N ASP A 149 -17.71 8.21 17.53
CA ASP A 149 -18.90 8.27 18.41
C ASP A 149 -18.71 9.20 19.62
N THR A 150 -17.46 9.48 19.97
CA THR A 150 -17.09 10.33 21.10
C THR A 150 -16.12 11.40 20.60
N PRO A 151 -16.33 12.70 20.92
CA PRO A 151 -15.35 13.72 20.60
C PRO A 151 -14.00 13.33 21.20
N MET A 152 -12.94 13.42 20.40
CA MET A 152 -11.58 13.23 20.92
C MET A 152 -11.41 14.24 22.06
N ALA A 153 -11.18 13.75 23.28
CA ALA A 153 -10.95 14.61 24.43
C ALA A 153 -9.74 15.49 24.13
N GLN A 154 -9.98 16.76 23.79
CA GLN A 154 -8.93 17.77 23.79
C GLN A 154 -8.43 17.88 25.23
N PRO A 155 -7.13 17.75 25.49
CA PRO A 155 -6.58 18.27 26.73
C PRO A 155 -6.80 19.79 26.67
N LEU A 156 -7.63 20.30 27.57
CA LEU A 156 -7.78 21.74 27.78
C LEU A 156 -6.40 22.29 28.17
N GLU A 157 -5.70 22.86 27.21
CA GLU A 157 -4.61 23.78 27.49
C GLU A 157 -5.18 25.00 28.23
N GLY A 158 -4.59 25.32 29.38
CA GLY A 158 -4.72 26.61 30.02
C GLY A 158 -5.86 26.73 31.02
N ASN A 159 -5.59 26.39 32.29
CA ASN A 159 -6.13 27.16 33.40
C ASN A 159 -4.94 27.83 34.11
N HIS A 160 -4.96 29.16 34.05
CA HIS A 160 -4.12 30.07 34.84
C HIS A 160 -4.43 29.95 36.34
#